data_AF-A0A6F8XXV7-F1
#
_entry.id   AF-A0A6F8XXV7-F1
#
_cell.length_a   1.000
_cell.length_b   1.000
_cell.length_c   1.000
_cell.angle_alpha   90.00
_cell.angle_beta   90.00
_cell.angle_gamma   90.00
#
_symmetry.space_group_name_H-M   'P 1'
#
loop_
_entity.id
_entity.type
_entity.pdbx_description
1 polymer ?
#
loop_
_entity_poly.entity_id
_entity_poly.type
_entity_poly.pdbx_seq_one_letter_code
_entity_poly.pdbx_strand_id
1 'polypeptide(L)'
;MAFDAARYDRDVITALRGAHGRLPAGDLWARYAMEPGLGSAQIAAHLSTVRAYWRRRASGPDSRAQVCRLLLAADEQLQRTAGEAMHDPAWWREQARPGTAAGRPEAPPTHRPGPPTPRKAPTSPPIEAQPLAERWRAEARDIVRAQLDRRIATRAPAPARGRTVRPRRAPEAEPSTPDTAVPTGVVELAIGLVSASGRHCRVRCSWLTVTGGEVRVRWSTESPPWSSGTVVGADEIERFGSELSGVAGLAGGRSTLEAELPAGYHVYVPFLIVDGRATVGRLVGHGVAEPVRQLEVEWLGDRAFLTWVWPEDATLAEVEWTSADGIAASHRISRTEYTEDYGLRLPVDRAGGVARVSAISLVAGAEVISPVRAVALDPRPARIGYTVARSSPGGVPATSRSRSSPTWTVQLSTSSLWRRAATGPRRRKTGPWSARSPRWRSPLASRG
;
A
#
# COMPACT_ATOMS: atom_id res chain seq x y z
N MET A 1 -39.79 -2.91 -21.29
CA MET A 1 -38.65 -2.67 -22.19
C MET A 1 -37.60 -3.74 -21.92
N ALA A 2 -36.97 -4.28 -22.96
CA ALA A 2 -35.92 -5.29 -22.79
C ALA A 2 -34.57 -4.58 -22.56
N PHE A 3 -33.81 -5.03 -21.57
CA PHE A 3 -32.45 -4.55 -21.32
C PHE A 3 -31.54 -4.89 -22.52
N ASP A 4 -31.03 -3.87 -23.21
CA ASP A 4 -30.09 -4.04 -24.33
C ASP A 4 -28.66 -4.18 -23.79
N ALA A 5 -28.22 -5.43 -23.66
CA ALA A 5 -26.89 -5.77 -23.19
C ALA A 5 -25.77 -5.22 -24.11
N ALA A 6 -25.98 -5.16 -25.42
CA ALA A 6 -24.95 -4.72 -26.36
C ALA A 6 -24.73 -3.21 -26.30
N ARG A 7 -25.80 -2.44 -26.17
CA ARG A 7 -25.74 -1.00 -25.90
C ARG A 7 -25.10 -0.73 -24.54
N TYR A 8 -25.53 -1.44 -23.50
CA TYR A 8 -24.98 -1.30 -22.16
C TYR A 8 -23.47 -1.58 -22.09
N ASP A 9 -22.99 -2.60 -22.80
CA ASP A 9 -21.56 -2.94 -22.85
C ASP A 9 -20.72 -1.85 -23.52
N ARG A 10 -21.29 -1.15 -24.51
CA ARG A 10 -20.63 -0.06 -25.24
C ARG A 10 -20.61 1.21 -24.40
N ASP A 11 -21.77 1.63 -23.93
CA ASP A 11 -21.98 2.96 -23.34
C ASP A 11 -21.49 3.03 -21.89
N VAL A 12 -21.58 1.92 -21.14
CA VAL A 12 -21.24 1.87 -19.72
C VAL A 12 -19.97 1.06 -19.48
N ILE A 13 -19.95 -0.22 -19.87
CA ILE A 13 -18.83 -1.11 -19.51
C ILE A 13 -17.53 -0.72 -20.23
N THR A 14 -17.61 -0.37 -21.51
CA THR A 14 -16.42 0.03 -22.28
C THR A 14 -15.93 1.43 -21.91
N ALA A 15 -16.83 2.36 -21.59
CA ALA A 15 -16.46 3.70 -21.10
C ALA A 15 -15.73 3.65 -19.74
N LEU A 16 -16.03 2.63 -18.91
CA LEU A 16 -15.38 2.38 -17.63
C LEU A 16 -14.10 1.54 -17.75
N ARG A 17 -13.69 1.15 -18.96
CA ARG A 17 -12.46 0.37 -19.17
C ARG A 17 -11.24 1.25 -18.86
N GLY A 18 -10.34 0.74 -18.01
CA GLY A 18 -9.19 1.51 -17.53
C GLY A 18 -9.46 2.32 -16.25
N ALA A 19 -10.69 2.28 -15.69
CA ALA A 19 -10.94 2.76 -14.34
C ALA A 19 -10.23 1.84 -13.33
N HIS A 20 -9.01 2.19 -12.94
CA HIS A 20 -8.17 1.42 -12.02
C HIS A 20 -8.77 1.42 -10.60
N GLY A 21 -9.62 0.44 -10.30
CA GLY A 21 -10.07 0.13 -8.94
C GLY A 21 -11.11 1.09 -8.34
N ARG A 22 -11.48 2.17 -9.03
CA ARG A 22 -12.52 3.09 -8.55
C ARG A 22 -13.43 3.53 -9.70
N LEU A 23 -14.74 3.33 -9.52
CA LEU A 23 -15.73 3.90 -10.42
C LEU A 23 -15.74 5.43 -10.23
N PRO A 24 -15.66 6.23 -11.32
CA PRO A 24 -15.70 7.68 -11.23
C PRO A 24 -16.99 8.10 -10.53
N ALA A 25 -16.94 9.05 -9.58
CA ALA A 25 -18.13 9.62 -8.96
C ALA A 25 -19.04 10.11 -10.10
N GLY A 26 -20.12 9.39 -10.35
CA GLY A 26 -20.75 9.40 -11.65
C GLY A 26 -22.20 9.03 -11.49
N ASP A 27 -22.99 9.54 -12.43
CA ASP A 27 -24.44 9.44 -12.44
C ASP A 27 -24.89 7.98 -12.29
N LEU A 28 -25.56 7.70 -11.16
CA LEU A 28 -26.12 6.38 -10.89
C LEU A 28 -27.10 5.98 -11.99
N TRP A 29 -27.76 6.94 -12.65
CA TRP A 29 -28.62 6.64 -13.80
C TRP A 29 -27.87 6.04 -14.95
N ALA A 30 -26.75 6.63 -15.35
CA ALA A 30 -25.92 6.10 -16.43
C ALA A 30 -25.41 4.70 -16.09
N ARG A 31 -24.98 4.48 -14.83
CA ARG A 31 -24.46 3.18 -14.39
C ARG A 31 -25.51 2.07 -14.44
N TYR A 32 -26.73 2.35 -14.01
CA TYR A 32 -27.81 1.36 -14.03
C TYR A 32 -28.59 1.39 -15.35
N ALA A 33 -28.24 2.28 -16.29
CA ALA A 33 -29.00 2.56 -17.50
C ALA A 33 -30.50 2.74 -17.19
N MET A 34 -30.79 3.56 -16.18
CA MET A 34 -32.17 3.85 -15.76
C MET A 34 -32.86 4.75 -16.79
N GLU A 35 -34.09 4.41 -17.15
CA GLU A 35 -34.93 5.24 -18.01
C GLU A 35 -35.86 6.12 -17.17
N PRO A 36 -36.13 7.37 -17.60
CA PRO A 36 -37.06 8.24 -16.91
C PRO A 36 -38.50 7.71 -17.06
N GLY A 37 -39.24 7.72 -15.96
CA GLY A 37 -40.66 7.33 -15.94
C GLY A 37 -40.92 5.86 -15.57
N LEU A 38 -39.91 5.09 -15.17
CA LEU A 38 -40.13 3.75 -14.61
C LEU A 38 -40.84 3.81 -13.24
N GLY A 39 -41.90 3.02 -13.05
CA GLY A 39 -42.54 2.81 -11.75
C GLY A 39 -41.77 1.84 -10.86
N SER A 40 -42.03 1.80 -9.55
CA SER A 40 -41.27 1.01 -8.57
C SER A 40 -41.08 -0.47 -8.93
N ALA A 41 -42.14 -1.14 -9.41
CA ALA A 41 -42.06 -2.54 -9.83
C ALA A 41 -41.16 -2.74 -11.06
N GLN A 42 -41.18 -1.78 -12.01
CA GLN A 42 -40.33 -1.81 -13.19
C GLN A 42 -38.86 -1.51 -12.82
N ILE A 43 -38.63 -0.60 -11.87
CA ILE A 43 -37.30 -0.33 -11.31
C ILE A 43 -36.73 -1.60 -10.67
N ALA A 44 -37.51 -2.29 -9.82
CA ALA A 44 -37.07 -3.54 -9.20
C ALA A 44 -36.70 -4.62 -10.24
N ALA A 45 -37.55 -4.80 -11.26
CA ALA A 45 -37.30 -5.75 -12.35
C ALA A 45 -36.03 -5.37 -13.16
N HIS A 46 -35.83 -4.08 -13.43
CA HIS A 46 -34.66 -3.57 -14.14
C HIS A 46 -33.37 -3.76 -13.34
N LEU A 47 -33.35 -3.40 -12.06
CA LEU A 47 -32.21 -3.61 -11.17
C LEU A 47 -31.82 -5.09 -11.09
N SER A 48 -32.82 -5.98 -10.98
CA SER A 48 -32.58 -7.43 -11.00
C SER A 48 -31.90 -7.88 -12.30
N THR A 49 -32.37 -7.35 -13.44
CA THR A 49 -31.82 -7.67 -14.77
C THR A 49 -30.38 -7.19 -14.91
N VAL A 50 -30.08 -5.95 -14.52
CA VAL A 50 -28.73 -5.37 -14.56
C VAL A 50 -27.77 -6.12 -13.62
N ARG A 51 -28.21 -6.45 -12.40
CA ARG A 51 -27.41 -7.24 -11.45
C ARG A 51 -27.12 -8.64 -11.97
N ALA A 52 -28.11 -9.31 -12.56
CA ALA A 52 -27.92 -10.62 -13.20
C ALA A 52 -26.92 -10.54 -14.35
N TYR A 53 -26.97 -9.46 -15.14
CA TYR A 53 -26.00 -9.19 -16.20
C TYR A 53 -24.57 -9.08 -15.65
N TRP A 54 -24.36 -8.24 -14.63
CA TRP A 54 -23.05 -8.06 -14.01
C TRP A 54 -22.52 -9.36 -13.40
N ARG A 55 -23.33 -10.11 -12.65
CA ARG A 55 -22.93 -11.40 -12.07
C ARG A 55 -22.47 -12.39 -13.13
N ARG A 56 -23.24 -12.53 -14.22
CA ARG A 56 -22.89 -13.43 -15.34
C ARG A 56 -21.58 -13.02 -16.01
N ARG A 57 -21.34 -11.71 -16.19
CA ARG A 57 -20.16 -11.21 -16.89
C ARG A 57 -18.92 -11.09 -16.00
N ALA A 58 -19.10 -10.93 -14.69
CA ALA A 58 -18.02 -10.87 -13.70
C ALA A 58 -17.21 -12.17 -13.57
N SER A 59 -17.73 -13.29 -14.06
CA SER A 59 -17.01 -14.58 -14.09
C SER A 59 -15.94 -14.66 -15.20
N GLY A 60 -15.88 -13.69 -16.12
CA GLY A 60 -14.87 -13.67 -17.17
C GLY A 60 -13.46 -13.28 -16.69
N PRO A 61 -12.41 -13.62 -17.46
CA PRO A 61 -11.03 -13.20 -17.19
C PRO A 61 -10.68 -11.82 -17.79
N ASP A 62 -11.58 -11.19 -18.56
CA ASP A 62 -11.28 -9.96 -19.27
C ASP A 62 -11.46 -8.69 -18.43
N SER A 63 -10.98 -7.56 -18.95
CA SER A 63 -11.12 -6.25 -18.30
C SER A 63 -12.59 -5.84 -18.10
N ARG A 64 -13.53 -6.35 -18.91
CA ARG A 64 -14.97 -6.11 -18.74
C ARG A 64 -15.51 -6.83 -17.51
N ALA A 65 -15.06 -8.06 -17.25
CA ALA A 65 -15.40 -8.79 -16.05
C ALA A 65 -14.90 -8.08 -14.79
N GLN A 66 -13.71 -7.47 -14.83
CA GLN A 66 -13.21 -6.64 -13.73
C GLN A 66 -14.11 -5.42 -13.46
N VAL A 67 -14.54 -4.71 -14.50
CA VAL A 67 -15.52 -3.61 -14.37
C VAL A 67 -16.83 -4.10 -13.76
N CYS A 68 -17.34 -5.26 -14.17
CA CYS A 68 -18.55 -5.85 -13.59
C CYS A 68 -18.38 -6.20 -12.09
N ARG A 69 -17.20 -6.68 -11.67
CA ARG A 69 -16.89 -6.90 -10.25
C ARG A 69 -16.88 -5.59 -9.45
N LEU A 70 -16.32 -4.52 -10.01
CA LEU A 70 -16.35 -3.19 -9.39
C LEU A 70 -17.78 -2.64 -9.27
N LEU A 71 -18.63 -2.85 -10.28
CA LEU A 71 -20.04 -2.45 -10.27
C LEU A 71 -20.84 -3.22 -9.21
N LEU A 72 -20.60 -4.53 -9.06
CA LEU A 72 -21.23 -5.34 -8.02
C LEU A 72 -20.83 -4.89 -6.61
N ALA A 73 -19.54 -4.65 -6.36
CA ALA A 73 -19.08 -4.16 -5.06
C ALA A 73 -19.68 -2.78 -4.72
N ALA A 74 -19.79 -1.89 -5.71
CA ALA A 74 -20.43 -0.59 -5.53
C ALA A 74 -21.96 -0.69 -5.32
N ASP A 75 -22.64 -1.63 -5.99
CA ASP A 75 -24.06 -1.93 -5.78
C ASP A 75 -24.33 -2.48 -4.38
N GLU A 76 -23.49 -3.38 -3.86
CA GLU A 76 -23.60 -3.87 -2.48
C GLU A 76 -23.45 -2.74 -1.45
N GLN A 77 -22.52 -1.81 -1.68
CA GLN A 77 -22.39 -0.62 -0.84
C GLN A 77 -23.64 0.27 -0.94
N LEU A 78 -24.16 0.47 -2.15
CA LEU A 78 -25.34 1.30 -2.39
C LEU A 78 -26.59 0.70 -1.74
N GLN A 79 -26.77 -0.63 -1.83
CA GLN A 79 -27.84 -1.35 -1.15
C GLN A 79 -27.75 -1.20 0.36
N ARG A 80 -26.54 -1.25 0.94
CA ARG A 80 -26.36 -1.04 2.39
C ARG A 80 -26.75 0.37 2.83
N THR A 81 -26.52 1.39 2.00
CA THR A 81 -26.82 2.78 2.34
C THR A 81 -28.23 3.22 2.00
N ALA A 82 -28.77 2.80 0.86
CA ALA A 82 -30.07 3.24 0.34
C ALA A 82 -31.18 2.21 0.60
N GLY A 83 -30.85 0.92 0.73
CA GLY A 83 -31.80 -0.16 1.00
C GLY A 83 -32.99 -0.15 0.03
N GLU A 84 -34.19 -0.19 0.61
CA GLU A 84 -35.47 -0.16 -0.12
C GLU A 84 -35.69 1.13 -0.92
N ALA A 85 -35.01 2.24 -0.59
CA ALA A 85 -35.16 3.49 -1.33
C ALA A 85 -34.73 3.35 -2.80
N MET A 86 -33.88 2.37 -3.13
CA MET A 86 -33.53 2.05 -4.51
C MET A 86 -34.72 1.59 -5.36
N HIS A 87 -35.83 1.20 -4.75
CA HIS A 87 -37.07 0.81 -5.44
C HIS A 87 -38.02 2.00 -5.65
N ASP A 88 -37.69 3.18 -5.12
CA ASP A 88 -38.52 4.38 -5.24
C ASP A 88 -38.07 5.25 -6.45
N PRO A 89 -38.97 5.53 -7.42
CA PRO A 89 -38.71 6.49 -8.50
C PRO A 89 -38.33 7.90 -8.02
N ALA A 90 -38.77 8.34 -6.84
CA ALA A 90 -38.41 9.62 -6.27
C ALA A 90 -36.93 9.68 -5.88
N TRP A 91 -36.41 8.62 -5.27
CA TRP A 91 -35.00 8.51 -4.89
C TRP A 91 -34.08 8.62 -6.11
N TRP A 92 -34.40 7.90 -7.19
CA TRP A 92 -33.64 8.01 -8.43
C TRP A 92 -33.65 9.42 -9.02
N ARG A 93 -34.79 10.13 -8.99
CA ARG A 93 -34.88 11.53 -9.46
C ARG A 93 -34.02 12.47 -8.62
N GLU A 94 -33.88 12.21 -7.32
CA GLU A 94 -33.01 12.98 -6.44
C GLU A 94 -31.53 12.71 -6.73
N GLN A 95 -31.16 11.44 -6.97
CA GLN A 95 -29.79 11.07 -7.35
C GLN A 95 -29.38 11.62 -8.73
N ALA A 96 -30.34 11.87 -9.63
CA ALA A 96 -30.10 12.49 -10.94
C ALA A 96 -29.80 13.99 -10.87
N ARG A 97 -30.07 14.66 -9.73
CA ARG A 97 -29.77 16.10 -9.59
C ARG A 97 -28.27 16.29 -9.45
N PRO A 98 -27.62 17.03 -10.37
CA PRO A 98 -26.20 17.35 -10.21
C PRO A 98 -26.02 18.16 -8.93
N GLY A 99 -25.35 17.58 -7.92
CA GLY A 99 -24.91 18.31 -6.73
C GLY A 99 -25.55 17.94 -5.37
N THR A 100 -26.40 16.91 -5.27
CA THR A 100 -27.05 16.55 -4.00
C THR A 100 -26.52 15.24 -3.41
N ALA A 101 -25.24 15.20 -3.05
CA ALA A 101 -24.71 14.14 -2.20
C ALA A 101 -24.29 14.73 -0.85
N ALA A 102 -25.29 15.00 0.01
CA ALA A 102 -25.27 14.98 1.49
C ALA A 102 -26.32 15.95 2.06
N GLY A 103 -27.53 15.47 2.33
CA GLY A 103 -28.58 16.21 3.05
C GLY A 103 -29.42 15.24 3.89
N ARG A 104 -29.37 15.43 5.20
CA ARG A 104 -30.06 14.70 6.29
C ARG A 104 -31.60 14.65 6.09
N PRO A 105 -32.33 13.63 6.60
CA PRO A 105 -33.78 13.55 6.44
C PRO A 105 -34.50 14.61 7.30
N GLU A 106 -35.39 15.37 6.68
CA GLU A 106 -36.29 16.34 7.33
C GLU A 106 -37.73 15.79 7.36
N ALA A 107 -38.39 15.94 8.50
CA ALA A 107 -39.77 15.53 8.78
C ALA A 107 -40.77 16.68 8.44
N PRO A 108 -42.10 16.51 8.57
CA PRO A 108 -43.12 16.76 7.54
C PRO A 108 -43.68 18.20 7.50
N PRO A 109 -44.51 18.56 6.49
CA PRO A 109 -44.78 19.94 6.14
C PRO A 109 -45.95 20.54 6.94
N THR A 110 -45.83 21.83 7.28
CA THR A 110 -46.99 22.66 7.63
C THR A 110 -47.05 23.93 6.78
N HIS A 111 -48.30 24.27 6.49
CA HIS A 111 -48.84 25.24 5.55
C HIS A 111 -48.25 26.66 5.56
N ARG A 112 -48.18 27.22 4.33
CA ARG A 112 -48.13 28.64 3.94
C ARG A 112 -49.43 29.38 4.35
N PRO A 113 -49.44 30.73 4.53
CA PRO A 113 -49.52 31.66 3.37
C PRO A 113 -48.79 33.02 3.59
N GLY A 114 -48.17 33.63 2.57
CA GLY A 114 -48.76 34.72 1.76
C GLY A 114 -47.69 35.79 1.42
N PRO A 115 -47.81 36.55 0.32
CA PRO A 115 -46.73 37.40 -0.26
C PRO A 115 -46.78 38.85 0.25
N PRO A 116 -45.68 39.67 0.13
CA PRO A 116 -45.59 40.56 -1.04
C PRO A 116 -44.17 41.06 -1.48
N THR A 117 -44.09 41.39 -2.78
CA THR A 117 -43.29 42.44 -3.46
C THR A 117 -41.75 42.42 -3.57
N PRO A 118 -41.20 43.02 -4.66
CA PRO A 118 -39.88 42.71 -5.20
C PRO A 118 -38.78 43.59 -4.58
N ARG A 119 -37.65 42.99 -4.22
CA ARG A 119 -36.45 43.72 -3.80
C ARG A 119 -35.23 43.23 -4.56
N LYS A 120 -34.51 44.22 -5.09
CA LYS A 120 -33.25 44.18 -5.85
C LYS A 120 -32.35 43.01 -5.49
N ALA A 121 -31.88 42.32 -6.53
CA ALA A 121 -30.77 41.38 -6.47
C ALA A 121 -29.51 42.06 -5.91
N PRO A 122 -28.87 41.49 -4.88
CA PRO A 122 -27.44 41.58 -4.73
C PRO A 122 -26.79 40.40 -5.45
N THR A 123 -25.88 40.75 -6.35
CA THR A 123 -24.58 40.12 -6.60
C THR A 123 -24.35 38.72 -6.04
N SER A 124 -24.01 37.80 -6.94
CA SER A 124 -23.52 36.45 -6.71
C SER A 124 -22.70 36.28 -5.41
N PRO A 125 -22.91 35.21 -4.63
CA PRO A 125 -21.94 34.82 -3.62
C PRO A 125 -20.65 34.34 -4.30
N PRO A 126 -19.49 34.52 -3.64
CA PRO A 126 -18.20 34.14 -4.20
C PRO A 126 -18.08 32.62 -4.29
N ILE A 127 -17.35 32.19 -5.31
CA ILE A 127 -16.75 30.88 -5.43
C ILE A 127 -15.87 30.66 -4.20
N GLU A 128 -16.33 29.96 -3.16
CA GLU A 128 -15.46 29.27 -2.18
C GLU A 128 -16.28 28.46 -1.16
N ALA A 129 -16.64 27.23 -1.54
CA ALA A 129 -16.95 26.16 -0.58
C ALA A 129 -16.86 24.81 -1.29
N GLN A 130 -15.65 24.45 -1.75
CA GLN A 130 -15.37 23.01 -1.77
C GLN A 130 -15.48 22.53 -0.31
N PRO A 131 -16.13 21.38 -0.02
CA PRO A 131 -16.22 20.90 1.35
C PRO A 131 -14.79 20.80 1.90
N LEU A 132 -14.55 21.40 3.06
CA LEU A 132 -13.23 21.46 3.72
C LEU A 132 -12.49 20.11 3.69
N ALA A 133 -13.28 19.02 3.77
CA ALA A 133 -12.89 17.63 3.63
C ALA A 133 -12.16 17.25 2.31
N GLU A 134 -12.48 17.89 1.20
CA GLU A 134 -11.89 17.60 -0.12
C GLU A 134 -10.63 18.43 -0.38
N ARG A 135 -10.60 19.69 0.08
CA ARG A 135 -9.43 20.58 -0.04
C ARG A 135 -8.22 20.00 0.70
N TRP A 136 -8.39 19.55 1.95
CA TRP A 136 -7.27 18.99 2.71
C TRP A 136 -6.80 17.64 2.15
N ARG A 137 -7.71 16.80 1.63
CA ARG A 137 -7.31 15.53 0.99
C ARG A 137 -6.44 15.79 -0.23
N ALA A 138 -6.70 16.86 -0.98
CA ALA A 138 -5.86 17.25 -2.10
C ALA A 138 -4.49 17.75 -1.62
N GLU A 139 -4.44 18.64 -0.63
CA GLU A 139 -3.18 19.16 -0.07
C GLU A 139 -2.30 18.03 0.52
N ALA A 140 -2.90 17.14 1.31
CA ALA A 140 -2.20 16.00 1.88
C ALA A 140 -1.71 15.01 0.79
N ARG A 141 -2.48 14.83 -0.29
CA ARG A 141 -2.06 14.05 -1.46
C ARG A 141 -0.86 14.68 -2.15
N ASP A 142 -0.85 15.99 -2.33
CA ASP A 142 0.24 16.71 -2.99
C ASP A 142 1.53 16.66 -2.15
N ILE A 143 1.41 16.78 -0.82
CA ILE A 143 2.54 16.63 0.11
C ILE A 143 3.12 15.21 0.05
N VAL A 144 2.27 14.18 0.07
CA VAL A 144 2.71 12.77 -0.05
C VAL A 144 3.39 12.53 -1.40
N ARG A 145 2.80 13.04 -2.49
CA ARG A 145 3.37 12.90 -3.83
C ARG A 145 4.74 13.58 -3.95
N ALA A 146 4.87 14.80 -3.43
CA ALA A 146 6.16 15.51 -3.40
C ALA A 146 7.22 14.79 -2.54
N GLN A 147 6.82 14.12 -1.45
CA GLN A 147 7.73 13.31 -0.63
C GLN A 147 8.17 12.01 -1.33
N LEU A 148 7.25 11.35 -2.04
CA LEU A 148 7.55 10.17 -2.87
C LEU A 148 8.49 10.53 -4.01
N ASP A 149 8.22 11.62 -4.73
CA ASP A 149 9.05 12.10 -5.84
C ASP A 149 10.46 12.45 -5.36
N ARG A 150 10.63 13.06 -4.17
CA ARG A 150 11.95 13.29 -3.57
C ARG A 150 12.68 12.00 -3.23
N ARG A 151 11.99 10.98 -2.71
CA ARG A 151 12.59 9.67 -2.39
C ARG A 151 13.06 8.93 -3.65
N ILE A 152 12.25 8.97 -4.70
CA ILE A 152 12.60 8.41 -6.02
C ILE A 152 13.80 9.17 -6.60
N ALA A 153 13.82 10.50 -6.51
CA ALA A 153 14.92 11.33 -6.98
C ALA A 153 16.23 11.09 -6.22
N THR A 154 16.19 10.87 -4.89
CA THR A 154 17.38 10.55 -4.09
C THR A 154 17.95 9.14 -4.33
N ARG A 155 17.30 8.33 -5.17
CA ARG A 155 17.72 6.97 -5.53
C ARG A 155 18.42 6.89 -6.89
N ALA A 156 18.54 8.01 -7.61
CA ALA A 156 19.34 8.09 -8.83
C ALA A 156 20.84 7.92 -8.50
N PRO A 157 21.63 7.22 -9.35
CA PRO A 157 23.05 7.03 -9.11
C PRO A 157 23.78 8.38 -9.11
N ALA A 158 24.67 8.56 -8.13
CA ALA A 158 25.45 9.77 -7.94
C ALA A 158 26.20 10.18 -9.23
N PRO A 159 26.21 11.46 -9.63
CA PRO A 159 27.14 11.92 -10.65
C PRO A 159 28.57 11.78 -10.16
N ALA A 160 29.45 11.35 -11.08
CA ALA A 160 30.87 11.13 -10.83
C ALA A 160 31.54 12.38 -10.24
N ARG A 161 32.43 12.13 -9.28
CA ARG A 161 33.20 13.11 -8.52
C ARG A 161 33.94 14.08 -9.45
N GLY A 162 33.81 15.38 -9.19
CA GLY A 162 34.64 16.41 -9.80
C GLY A 162 34.69 17.70 -8.97
N ARG A 163 35.88 18.00 -8.45
CA ARG A 163 36.37 19.28 -7.88
C ARG A 163 35.78 19.79 -6.56
N THR A 164 36.58 19.60 -5.52
CA THR A 164 36.61 20.38 -4.28
C THR A 164 36.92 21.85 -4.57
N VAL A 165 35.99 22.75 -4.23
CA VAL A 165 36.24 24.18 -4.03
C VAL A 165 36.03 24.48 -2.55
N ARG A 166 37.07 25.05 -1.94
CA ARG A 166 37.20 25.35 -0.51
C ARG A 166 36.38 26.61 -0.18
N PRO A 167 35.41 26.60 0.77
CA PRO A 167 34.74 27.82 1.17
C PRO A 167 35.58 28.63 2.17
N ARG A 168 35.58 29.95 1.94
CA ARG A 168 36.24 30.99 2.71
C ARG A 168 35.40 31.35 3.94
N ARG A 169 36.06 31.42 5.09
CA ARG A 169 35.51 31.74 6.42
C ARG A 169 34.93 33.17 6.43
N ALA A 170 33.69 33.32 6.90
CA ALA A 170 33.04 34.61 7.21
C ALA A 170 32.81 34.71 8.72
N PRO A 171 32.76 35.94 9.29
CA PRO A 171 33.07 36.17 10.70
C PRO A 171 31.89 35.93 11.66
N GLU A 172 32.30 35.66 12.88
CA GLU A 172 31.54 35.41 14.10
C GLU A 172 30.77 36.67 14.52
N ALA A 173 29.44 36.54 14.67
CA ALA A 173 28.57 37.58 15.20
C ALA A 173 28.19 37.24 16.64
N GLU A 174 28.39 38.21 17.54
CA GLU A 174 28.14 38.13 18.98
C GLU A 174 26.64 37.97 19.32
N PRO A 175 26.30 37.32 20.44
CA PRO A 175 24.93 36.96 20.79
C PRO A 175 24.14 38.15 21.33
N SER A 176 23.04 38.48 20.66
CA SER A 176 21.99 39.34 21.21
C SER A 176 21.02 38.51 22.05
N THR A 177 20.73 38.99 23.26
CA THR A 177 19.81 38.43 24.25
C THR A 177 18.39 38.28 23.67
N PRO A 178 17.70 37.14 23.82
CA PRO A 178 16.35 37.01 23.29
C PRO A 178 15.34 37.68 24.23
N ASP A 179 14.69 38.71 23.69
CA ASP A 179 13.43 39.25 24.18
C ASP A 179 12.35 38.16 24.11
N THR A 180 11.47 38.11 25.11
CA THR A 180 10.48 37.03 25.30
C THR A 180 9.30 37.24 24.34
N ALA A 181 9.49 36.85 23.08
CA ALA A 181 8.42 36.80 22.10
C ALA A 181 7.52 35.59 22.37
N VAL A 182 6.23 35.85 22.65
CA VAL A 182 5.17 34.83 22.67
C VAL A 182 5.12 34.17 21.27
N PRO A 183 5.28 32.85 21.12
CA PRO A 183 5.33 32.22 19.80
C PRO A 183 3.96 32.26 19.15
N THR A 184 3.78 33.16 18.19
CA THR A 184 2.57 33.28 17.35
C THR A 184 2.65 32.41 16.09
N GLY A 185 3.57 31.45 16.06
CA GLY A 185 3.87 30.63 14.89
C GLY A 185 3.03 29.36 14.83
N VAL A 186 2.38 29.13 13.69
CA VAL A 186 1.82 27.81 13.33
C VAL A 186 2.98 26.81 13.27
N VAL A 187 2.89 25.74 14.05
CA VAL A 187 3.92 24.70 14.05
C VAL A 187 3.88 23.92 12.73
N GLU A 188 5.00 23.88 12.01
CA GLU A 188 5.17 23.04 10.83
C GLU A 188 5.90 21.74 11.15
N LEU A 189 5.22 20.63 10.92
CA LEU A 189 5.69 19.28 11.19
C LEU A 189 6.30 18.66 9.93
N ALA A 190 7.47 18.04 10.07
CA ALA A 190 8.02 17.15 9.06
C ALA A 190 7.96 15.70 9.56
N ILE A 191 7.49 14.79 8.71
CA ILE A 191 7.34 13.36 9.03
C ILE A 191 8.17 12.54 8.05
N GLY A 192 8.93 11.59 8.60
CA GLY A 192 9.68 10.60 7.83
C GLY A 192 9.52 9.21 8.42
N LEU A 193 9.39 8.21 7.55
CA LEU A 193 9.42 6.81 7.95
C LEU A 193 10.84 6.36 8.32
N VAL A 194 11.02 5.82 9.52
CA VAL A 194 12.28 5.23 10.02
C VAL A 194 12.35 3.75 9.67
N SER A 195 11.31 2.99 10.01
CA SER A 195 11.21 1.55 9.72
C SER A 195 9.76 1.08 9.65
N ALA A 196 9.51 -0.09 9.06
CA ALA A 196 8.25 -0.81 9.28
C ALA A 196 8.47 -2.31 9.39
N SER A 197 7.69 -2.93 10.28
CA SER A 197 7.70 -4.35 10.59
C SER A 197 6.26 -4.83 10.76
N GLY A 198 5.84 -5.75 9.87
CA GLY A 198 4.46 -6.25 9.86
C GLY A 198 3.45 -5.11 9.86
N ARG A 199 2.54 -5.11 10.83
CA ARG A 199 1.45 -4.12 10.95
C ARG A 199 1.86 -2.83 11.65
N HIS A 200 3.13 -2.61 11.94
CA HIS A 200 3.60 -1.41 12.63
C HIS A 200 4.69 -0.68 11.84
N CYS A 201 4.70 0.64 11.95
CA CYS A 201 5.72 1.51 11.41
C CYS A 201 6.28 2.40 12.51
N ARG A 202 7.58 2.69 12.42
CA ARG A 202 8.25 3.69 13.23
C ARG A 202 8.43 4.94 12.41
N VAL A 203 7.82 6.04 12.86
CA VAL A 203 7.97 7.35 12.21
C VAL A 203 8.84 8.25 13.06
N ARG A 204 9.53 9.17 12.40
CA ARG A 204 10.22 10.30 13.02
C ARG A 204 9.49 11.57 12.62
N CYS A 205 8.95 12.24 13.61
CA CYS A 205 8.39 13.57 13.53
C CYS A 205 9.47 14.59 13.91
N SER A 206 9.50 15.74 13.24
CA SER A 206 10.38 16.84 13.63
C SER A 206 9.78 18.21 13.34
N TRP A 207 9.96 19.15 14.25
CA TRP A 207 9.48 20.53 14.15
C TRP A 207 10.53 21.48 14.73
N LEU A 208 10.43 22.77 14.41
CA LEU A 208 11.30 23.77 15.04
C LEU A 208 11.03 23.80 16.53
N THR A 209 12.09 23.80 17.35
CA THR A 209 11.94 23.91 18.80
C THR A 209 11.30 25.26 19.14
N VAL A 210 10.23 25.22 19.94
CA VAL A 210 9.47 26.41 20.35
C VAL A 210 9.80 26.73 21.80
N THR A 211 10.00 28.01 22.12
CA THR A 211 10.22 28.49 23.50
C THR A 211 8.91 28.95 24.13
N GLY A 212 8.66 28.63 25.40
CA GLY A 212 7.46 29.13 26.11
C GLY A 212 6.17 28.38 25.80
N GLY A 213 6.24 27.19 25.20
CA GLY A 213 5.09 26.32 24.98
C GLY A 213 5.50 24.86 24.76
N GLU A 214 4.52 23.96 24.87
CA GLU A 214 4.70 22.53 24.60
C GLU A 214 4.09 22.20 23.24
N VAL A 215 4.78 21.40 22.41
CA VAL A 215 4.18 20.87 21.18
C VAL A 215 3.75 19.43 21.43
N ARG A 216 2.46 19.16 21.34
CA ARG A 216 1.90 17.80 21.32
C ARG A 216 1.50 17.42 19.92
N VAL A 217 1.92 16.25 19.47
CA VAL A 217 1.50 15.73 18.16
C VAL A 217 0.43 14.68 18.40
N ARG A 218 -0.73 14.82 17.76
CA ARG A 218 -1.77 13.79 17.76
C ARG A 218 -2.00 13.27 16.36
N TRP A 219 -2.48 12.04 16.27
CA TRP A 219 -2.74 11.38 15.00
C TRP A 219 -4.13 10.72 14.98
N SER A 220 -4.73 10.66 13.79
CA SER A 220 -6.03 10.02 13.57
C SER A 220 -6.13 9.49 12.15
N THR A 221 -7.00 8.51 11.93
CA THR A 221 -7.43 8.09 10.58
C THR A 221 -8.49 9.02 9.99
N GLU A 222 -9.05 9.91 10.82
CA GLU A 222 -10.03 10.92 10.44
C GLU A 222 -9.45 12.32 10.54
N SER A 223 -10.07 13.26 9.82
CA SER A 223 -9.66 14.67 9.84
C SER A 223 -10.07 15.33 11.16
N PRO A 224 -9.25 16.25 11.70
CA PRO A 224 -9.74 17.12 12.75
C PRO A 224 -10.81 18.06 12.18
N PRO A 225 -11.76 18.52 13.01
CA PRO A 225 -12.75 19.51 12.60
C PRO A 225 -12.17 20.93 12.48
N TRP A 226 -10.94 21.15 12.94
CA TRP A 226 -10.29 22.46 12.98
C TRP A 226 -9.29 22.66 11.84
N SER A 227 -9.14 23.92 11.41
CA SER A 227 -8.13 24.32 10.44
C SER A 227 -6.82 24.72 11.14
N SER A 228 -5.70 24.69 10.41
CA SER A 228 -4.42 25.23 10.89
C SER A 228 -4.56 26.68 11.37
N GLY A 229 -3.90 27.03 12.47
CA GLY A 229 -3.97 28.34 13.13
C GLY A 229 -5.16 28.52 14.08
N THR A 230 -6.13 27.59 14.09
CA THR A 230 -7.27 27.67 15.03
C THR A 230 -6.77 27.51 16.46
N VAL A 231 -7.31 28.30 17.39
CA VAL A 231 -7.05 28.14 18.83
C VAL A 231 -8.23 27.38 19.45
N VAL A 232 -7.92 26.29 20.12
CA VAL A 232 -8.89 25.40 20.78
C VAL A 232 -8.49 25.15 22.24
N GLY A 233 -9.42 24.67 23.05
CA GLY A 233 -9.12 24.28 24.43
C GLY A 233 -8.26 23.01 24.48
N ALA A 234 -7.36 22.89 25.47
CA ALA A 234 -6.58 21.67 25.66
C ALA A 234 -7.47 20.41 25.81
N ASP A 235 -8.61 20.52 26.50
CA ASP A 235 -9.55 19.40 26.66
C ASP A 235 -10.21 18.97 25.33
N GLU A 236 -10.25 19.86 24.35
CA GLU A 236 -10.84 19.58 23.04
C GLU A 236 -9.89 18.72 22.18
N ILE A 237 -8.58 19.00 22.26
CA ILE A 237 -7.57 18.24 21.52
C ILE A 237 -7.42 16.83 22.06
N GLU A 238 -7.68 16.60 23.35
CA GLU A 238 -7.63 15.27 23.96
C GLU A 238 -8.68 14.31 23.40
N ARG A 239 -9.79 14.85 22.87
CA ARG A 239 -10.85 14.06 22.20
C ARG A 239 -10.51 13.72 20.75
N PHE A 240 -9.49 14.35 20.18
CA PHE A 240 -9.10 14.12 18.79
C PHE A 240 -8.02 13.05 18.69
N GLY A 241 -8.37 11.91 18.08
CA GLY A 241 -7.41 10.86 17.77
C GLY A 241 -6.62 10.38 18.99
N SER A 242 -5.39 9.93 18.75
CA SER A 242 -4.46 9.48 19.78
C SER A 242 -3.23 10.38 19.84
N GLU A 243 -2.69 10.59 21.03
CA GLU A 243 -1.39 11.24 21.15
C GLU A 243 -0.30 10.37 20.52
N LEU A 244 0.61 11.03 19.81
CA LEU A 244 1.81 10.40 19.31
C LEU A 244 2.81 10.32 20.46
N SER A 245 2.93 9.15 21.08
CA SER A 245 3.86 8.93 22.18
C SER A 245 5.09 8.15 21.71
N GLY A 246 6.28 8.59 22.13
CA GLY A 246 7.53 8.04 21.63
C GLY A 246 8.76 8.63 22.30
N VAL A 247 9.93 8.36 21.74
CA VAL A 247 11.21 8.89 22.22
C VAL A 247 11.39 10.30 21.68
N ALA A 248 11.35 11.29 22.57
CA ALA A 248 11.64 12.67 22.24
C ALA A 248 13.17 12.89 22.16
N GLY A 249 13.59 13.82 21.30
CA GLY A 249 14.98 14.21 21.15
C GLY A 249 15.13 15.60 20.56
N LEU A 250 16.36 16.09 20.50
CA LEU A 250 16.71 17.37 19.88
C LEU A 250 17.81 17.15 18.84
N ALA A 251 17.62 17.65 17.63
CA ALA A 251 18.60 17.55 16.55
C ALA A 251 18.63 18.84 15.72
N GLY A 252 19.75 19.55 15.72
CA GLY A 252 19.96 20.74 14.88
C GLY A 252 18.91 21.85 15.09
N GLY A 253 18.56 22.16 16.35
CA GLY A 253 17.55 23.17 16.69
C GLY A 253 16.10 22.75 16.40
N ARG A 254 15.89 21.47 16.08
CA ARG A 254 14.56 20.88 15.90
C ARG A 254 14.27 19.87 17.00
N SER A 255 13.06 19.97 17.55
CA SER A 255 12.50 18.92 18.39
C SER A 255 12.12 17.74 17.51
N THR A 256 12.38 16.54 18.00
CA THR A 256 12.11 15.29 17.29
C THR A 256 11.34 14.34 18.19
N LEU A 257 10.52 13.50 17.57
CA LEU A 257 9.76 12.46 18.24
C LEU A 257 9.73 11.22 17.37
N GLU A 258 10.27 10.11 17.88
CA GLU A 258 10.19 8.80 17.24
C GLU A 258 9.14 7.93 17.91
N ALA A 259 8.13 7.53 17.17
CA ALA A 259 6.99 6.79 17.69
C ALA A 259 6.65 5.58 16.81
N GLU A 260 6.10 4.54 17.44
CA GLU A 260 5.59 3.35 16.76
C GLU A 260 4.07 3.40 16.65
N LEU A 261 3.56 3.15 15.44
CA LEU A 261 2.14 3.27 15.09
C LEU A 261 1.74 2.08 14.22
N PRO A 262 0.43 1.75 14.16
CA PRO A 262 -0.08 0.87 13.11
C PRO A 262 0.31 1.38 11.71
N ALA A 263 0.62 0.48 10.79
CA ALA A 263 0.69 0.80 9.37
C ALA A 263 -0.69 1.25 8.89
N GLY A 264 -0.72 2.15 7.92
CA GLY A 264 -1.94 2.79 7.43
C GLY A 264 -1.72 4.25 7.07
N TYR A 265 -2.82 4.93 6.73
CA TYR A 265 -2.82 6.36 6.51
C TYR A 265 -3.28 7.10 7.75
N HIS A 266 -2.44 8.02 8.20
CA HIS A 266 -2.70 8.82 9.38
C HIS A 266 -2.55 10.30 9.04
N VAL A 267 -3.41 11.11 9.66
CA VAL A 267 -3.29 12.56 9.68
C VAL A 267 -2.67 12.94 11.01
N TYR A 268 -1.56 13.65 10.97
CA TYR A 268 -0.83 14.13 12.14
C TYR A 268 -1.06 15.62 12.29
N VAL A 269 -1.34 16.02 13.52
CA VAL A 269 -1.66 17.40 13.87
C VAL A 269 -0.77 17.81 15.04
N PRO A 270 0.20 18.71 14.83
CA PRO A 270 0.92 19.33 15.93
C PRO A 270 0.02 20.39 16.59
N PHE A 271 0.01 20.44 17.91
CA PHE A 271 -0.68 21.45 18.71
C PHE A 271 0.35 22.16 19.58
N LEU A 272 0.45 23.48 19.45
CA LEU A 272 1.25 24.31 20.35
C LEU A 272 0.40 24.72 21.55
N ILE A 273 0.74 24.23 22.73
CA ILE A 273 0.02 24.47 23.97
C ILE A 273 0.75 25.57 24.76
N VAL A 274 0.03 26.66 25.03
CA VAL A 274 0.48 27.78 25.86
C VAL A 274 -0.69 28.17 26.77
N ASP A 275 -0.46 28.22 28.08
CA ASP A 275 -1.47 28.59 29.10
C ASP A 275 -2.82 27.86 28.95
N GLY A 276 -2.78 26.55 28.68
CA GLY A 276 -3.98 25.71 28.53
C GLY A 276 -4.76 25.89 27.23
N ARG A 277 -4.29 26.73 26.31
CA ARG A 277 -4.85 26.87 24.95
C ARG A 277 -3.93 26.23 23.93
N ALA A 278 -4.51 25.49 23.01
CA ALA A 278 -3.81 24.80 21.95
C ALA A 278 -4.02 25.50 20.61
N THR A 279 -2.93 25.95 19.98
CA THR A 279 -2.96 26.44 18.60
C THR A 279 -2.70 25.26 17.65
N VAL A 280 -3.63 25.01 16.75
CA VAL A 280 -3.54 23.96 15.73
C VAL A 280 -2.43 24.32 14.75
N GLY A 281 -1.42 23.47 14.61
CA GLY A 281 -0.37 23.63 13.63
C GLY A 281 -0.75 23.07 12.25
N ARG A 282 0.21 23.04 11.33
CA ARG A 282 -0.02 22.53 9.97
C ARG A 282 -0.18 21.01 9.99
N LEU A 283 -1.29 20.54 9.46
CA LEU A 283 -1.60 19.12 9.36
C LEU A 283 -0.68 18.45 8.35
N VAL A 284 -0.31 17.20 8.63
CA VAL A 284 0.49 16.37 7.71
C VAL A 284 -0.22 15.05 7.52
N GLY A 285 -0.62 14.73 6.28
CA GLY A 285 -1.05 13.38 5.93
C GLY A 285 0.15 12.53 5.58
N HIS A 286 0.27 11.36 6.20
CA HIS A 286 1.33 10.41 5.87
C HIS A 286 0.78 8.98 5.89
N GLY A 287 1.00 8.25 4.79
CA GLY A 287 0.65 6.86 4.67
C GLY A 287 1.88 5.96 4.68
N VAL A 288 1.77 4.82 5.34
CA VAL A 288 2.74 3.72 5.22
C VAL A 288 1.96 2.44 4.98
N ALA A 289 2.11 1.84 3.79
CA ALA A 289 1.51 0.54 3.52
C ALA A 289 2.27 -0.54 4.31
N GLU A 290 1.56 -1.58 4.74
CA GLU A 290 2.19 -2.74 5.36
C GLU A 290 3.17 -3.40 4.34
N PRO A 291 4.40 -3.78 4.74
CA PRO A 291 5.31 -4.47 3.85
C PRO A 291 4.83 -5.89 3.54
N VAL A 292 5.24 -6.42 2.38
CA VAL A 292 5.04 -7.84 2.06
C VAL A 292 5.67 -8.74 3.13
N ARG A 293 5.04 -9.88 3.39
CA ARG A 293 5.48 -10.87 4.38
C ARG A 293 5.95 -12.14 3.68
N GLN A 294 6.80 -12.93 4.34
CA GLN A 294 7.30 -14.20 3.80
C GLN A 294 7.83 -14.08 2.36
N LEU A 295 8.64 -13.04 2.10
CA LEU A 295 9.32 -12.89 0.83
C LEU A 295 10.38 -13.99 0.71
N GLU A 296 10.18 -14.89 -0.23
CA GLU A 296 11.01 -16.06 -0.46
C GLU A 296 11.38 -16.16 -1.93
N VAL A 297 12.50 -16.84 -2.19
CA VAL A 297 12.95 -17.18 -3.54
C VAL A 297 13.07 -18.69 -3.66
N GLU A 298 12.51 -19.23 -4.74
CA GLU A 298 12.67 -20.61 -5.15
C GLU A 298 13.27 -20.69 -6.54
N TRP A 299 14.15 -21.67 -6.78
CA TRP A 299 14.72 -21.92 -8.10
C TRP A 299 13.94 -23.01 -8.83
N LEU A 300 13.28 -22.64 -9.92
CA LEU A 300 12.63 -23.58 -10.83
C LEU A 300 13.39 -23.64 -12.15
N GLY A 301 14.27 -24.65 -12.26
CA GLY A 301 15.09 -24.88 -13.45
C GLY A 301 16.15 -23.80 -13.64
N ASP A 302 15.85 -22.81 -14.46
CA ASP A 302 16.76 -21.70 -14.77
C ASP A 302 16.24 -20.32 -14.39
N ARG A 303 15.09 -20.26 -13.73
CA ARG A 303 14.45 -19.01 -13.31
C ARG A 303 14.32 -18.97 -11.80
N ALA A 304 14.55 -17.78 -11.25
CA ALA A 304 14.19 -17.48 -9.87
C ALA A 304 12.70 -17.14 -9.83
N PHE A 305 12.02 -17.71 -8.85
CA PHE A 305 10.62 -17.54 -8.61
C PHE A 305 10.44 -16.88 -7.25
N LEU A 306 9.90 -15.66 -7.25
CA LEU A 306 9.65 -14.91 -6.03
C LEU A 306 8.22 -15.12 -5.57
N THR A 307 8.08 -15.42 -4.29
CA THR A 307 6.79 -15.53 -3.63
C THR A 307 6.75 -14.70 -2.37
N TRP A 308 5.60 -14.12 -2.06
CA TRP A 308 5.33 -13.40 -0.83
C TRP A 308 3.85 -13.44 -0.46
N VAL A 309 3.58 -13.15 0.80
CA VAL A 309 2.24 -12.88 1.32
C VAL A 309 1.96 -11.39 1.24
N TRP A 310 0.91 -11.06 0.50
CA TRP A 310 0.42 -9.69 0.32
C TRP A 310 -0.19 -9.14 1.62
N PRO A 311 0.00 -7.85 1.90
CA PRO A 311 -0.86 -7.12 2.82
C PRO A 311 -2.33 -7.18 2.39
N GLU A 312 -3.24 -6.95 3.33
CA GLU A 312 -4.68 -7.05 3.07
C GLU A 312 -5.15 -6.01 2.05
N ASP A 313 -4.69 -4.78 2.23
CA ASP A 313 -5.05 -3.56 1.49
C ASP A 313 -4.19 -3.31 0.23
N ALA A 314 -3.13 -4.10 0.04
CA ALA A 314 -2.24 -3.97 -1.11
C ALA A 314 -2.88 -4.57 -2.39
N THR A 315 -2.79 -3.80 -3.48
CA THR A 315 -3.35 -4.18 -4.78
C THR A 315 -2.27 -4.38 -5.85
N LEU A 316 -1.14 -3.69 -5.68
CA LEU A 316 0.05 -3.79 -6.52
C LEU A 316 1.29 -4.05 -5.66
N ALA A 317 2.32 -4.63 -6.26
CA ALA A 317 3.65 -4.70 -5.70
C ALA A 317 4.65 -4.22 -6.74
N GLU A 318 5.61 -3.43 -6.31
CA GLU A 318 6.76 -3.04 -7.11
C GLU A 318 7.93 -3.95 -6.73
N VAL A 319 8.46 -4.66 -7.72
CA VAL A 319 9.61 -5.54 -7.59
C VAL A 319 10.76 -4.95 -8.36
N GLU A 320 11.82 -4.58 -7.65
CA GLU A 320 13.09 -4.17 -8.22
C GLU A 320 14.10 -5.30 -8.01
N TRP A 321 14.90 -5.62 -9.01
CA TRP A 321 16.02 -6.53 -8.81
C TRP A 321 17.27 -5.98 -9.46
N THR A 322 18.40 -6.32 -8.86
CA THR A 322 19.73 -6.04 -9.40
C THR A 322 20.42 -7.36 -9.56
N SER A 323 20.84 -7.68 -10.78
CA SER A 323 21.68 -8.85 -11.02
C SER A 323 23.11 -8.59 -10.50
N ALA A 324 23.89 -9.64 -10.26
CA ALA A 324 25.24 -9.50 -9.72
C ALA A 324 26.17 -8.73 -10.67
N ASP A 325 25.88 -8.72 -11.97
CA ASP A 325 26.55 -7.90 -12.98
C ASP A 325 26.16 -6.41 -12.93
N GLY A 326 25.30 -6.03 -11.97
CA GLY A 326 24.88 -4.65 -11.72
C GLY A 326 23.68 -4.18 -12.55
N ILE A 327 23.09 -5.07 -13.36
CA ILE A 327 21.91 -4.73 -14.18
C ILE A 327 20.71 -4.62 -13.26
N ALA A 328 20.11 -3.43 -13.17
CA ALA A 328 18.90 -3.18 -12.41
C ALA A 328 17.68 -3.17 -13.34
N ALA A 329 16.60 -3.82 -12.89
CA ALA A 329 15.31 -3.80 -13.54
C ALA A 329 14.19 -3.67 -12.50
N SER A 330 13.03 -3.20 -12.93
CA SER A 330 11.83 -3.09 -12.10
C SER A 330 10.61 -3.60 -12.82
N HIS A 331 9.65 -4.10 -12.05
CA HIS A 331 8.39 -4.62 -12.55
C HIS A 331 7.29 -4.37 -11.51
N ARG A 332 6.15 -3.84 -11.96
CA ARG A 332 4.94 -3.74 -11.14
C ARG A 332 4.02 -4.89 -11.49
N ILE A 333 3.68 -5.67 -10.49
CA ILE A 333 2.80 -6.83 -10.61
C ILE A 333 1.52 -6.58 -9.80
N SER A 334 0.39 -6.94 -10.38
CA SER A 334 -0.89 -6.91 -9.66
C SER A 334 -1.08 -8.17 -8.82
N ARG A 335 -1.92 -8.10 -7.78
CA ARG A 335 -2.28 -9.29 -6.99
C ARG A 335 -2.95 -10.38 -7.84
N THR A 336 -3.70 -9.99 -8.86
CA THR A 336 -4.32 -10.91 -9.83
C THR A 336 -3.26 -11.64 -10.63
N GLU A 337 -2.36 -10.92 -11.30
CA GLU A 337 -1.26 -11.50 -12.09
C GLU A 337 -0.37 -12.40 -11.23
N TYR A 338 -0.01 -11.95 -10.02
CA TYR A 338 0.75 -12.75 -9.06
C TYR A 338 0.04 -14.07 -8.69
N THR A 339 -1.28 -14.04 -8.52
CA THR A 339 -2.05 -15.24 -8.15
C THR A 339 -2.19 -16.20 -9.33
N GLU A 340 -2.38 -15.68 -10.54
CA GLU A 340 -2.48 -16.49 -11.77
C GLU A 340 -1.16 -17.21 -12.08
N ASP A 341 -0.03 -16.54 -11.90
CA ASP A 341 1.29 -17.12 -12.12
C ASP A 341 1.85 -17.84 -10.89
N TYR A 342 1.15 -17.80 -9.76
CA TYR A 342 1.57 -18.29 -8.42
C TYR A 342 2.83 -17.62 -7.85
N GLY A 343 3.21 -16.45 -8.35
CA GLY A 343 4.43 -15.76 -7.99
C GLY A 343 4.90 -14.81 -9.09
N LEU A 344 6.13 -14.30 -8.94
CA LEU A 344 6.80 -13.53 -9.98
C LEU A 344 8.05 -14.27 -10.47
N ARG A 345 8.14 -14.46 -11.79
CA ARG A 345 9.34 -15.01 -12.45
C ARG A 345 10.32 -13.89 -12.75
N LEU A 346 11.53 -13.99 -12.22
CA LEU A 346 12.61 -13.06 -12.56
C LEU A 346 13.58 -13.66 -13.59
N PRO A 347 13.97 -12.88 -14.61
CA PRO A 347 15.12 -13.21 -15.44
C PRO A 347 16.39 -12.85 -14.66
N VAL A 348 16.92 -13.83 -13.91
CA VAL A 348 18.18 -13.68 -13.16
C VAL A 348 19.30 -14.35 -13.93
N ASP A 349 20.43 -13.67 -14.02
CA ASP A 349 21.65 -14.23 -14.60
C ASP A 349 22.24 -15.33 -13.71
N ARG A 350 23.35 -15.95 -14.14
CA ARG A 350 23.98 -17.03 -13.36
C ARG A 350 24.60 -16.54 -12.06
N ALA A 351 24.94 -15.27 -11.96
CA ALA A 351 25.72 -14.72 -10.86
C ALA A 351 24.85 -14.33 -9.66
N GLY A 352 23.53 -14.32 -9.83
CA GLY A 352 22.57 -14.06 -8.75
C GLY A 352 22.26 -12.57 -8.63
N GLY A 353 21.95 -12.10 -7.42
CA GLY A 353 21.60 -10.70 -7.21
C GLY A 353 20.79 -10.44 -5.94
N VAL A 354 20.03 -9.34 -5.94
CA VAL A 354 19.09 -9.01 -4.86
C VAL A 354 17.77 -8.58 -5.48
N ALA A 355 16.68 -9.20 -5.04
CA ALA A 355 15.33 -8.73 -5.31
C ALA A 355 14.79 -7.92 -4.13
N ARG A 356 14.01 -6.89 -4.44
CA ARG A 356 13.44 -5.93 -3.52
C ARG A 356 11.95 -5.77 -3.86
N VAL A 357 11.09 -5.96 -2.89
CA VAL A 357 9.64 -5.90 -3.06
C VAL A 357 9.05 -4.86 -2.12
N SER A 358 8.25 -3.96 -2.67
CA SER A 358 7.41 -3.01 -1.95
C SER A 358 5.95 -3.24 -2.33
N ALA A 359 5.07 -3.32 -1.34
CA ALA A 359 3.63 -3.34 -1.55
C ALA A 359 3.12 -1.92 -1.80
N ILE A 360 2.05 -1.81 -2.59
CA ILE A 360 1.37 -0.55 -2.90
C ILE A 360 -0.10 -0.73 -2.53
N SER A 361 -0.55 0.08 -1.58
CA SER A 361 -1.94 0.19 -1.15
C SER A 361 -2.55 1.49 -1.66
N LEU A 362 -3.86 1.50 -1.91
CA LEU A 362 -4.59 2.72 -2.25
C LEU A 362 -5.31 3.22 -1.01
N VAL A 363 -4.87 4.33 -0.43
CA VAL A 363 -5.50 4.92 0.75
C VAL A 363 -5.99 6.32 0.43
N ALA A 364 -7.29 6.58 0.66
CA ALA A 364 -7.94 7.84 0.32
C ALA A 364 -7.74 8.30 -1.15
N GLY A 365 -7.55 7.35 -2.08
CA GLY A 365 -7.30 7.63 -3.50
C GLY A 365 -5.85 8.01 -3.84
N ALA A 366 -4.91 7.85 -2.90
CA ALA A 366 -3.48 8.00 -3.11
C ALA A 366 -2.78 6.65 -3.02
N GLU A 367 -1.78 6.42 -3.88
CA GLU A 367 -0.88 5.27 -3.71
C GLU A 367 0.04 5.51 -2.52
N VAL A 368 0.11 4.51 -1.65
CA VAL A 368 1.00 4.48 -0.50
C VAL A 368 1.89 3.26 -0.65
N ILE A 369 3.21 3.49 -0.61
CA ILE A 369 4.22 2.46 -0.84
C ILE A 369 4.74 1.97 0.51
N SER A 370 4.89 0.65 0.66
CA SER A 370 5.47 0.04 1.85
C SER A 370 6.98 0.16 1.85
N PRO A 371 7.63 0.00 3.01
CA PRO A 371 9.06 -0.28 3.05
C PRO A 371 9.44 -1.50 2.23
N VAL A 372 10.65 -1.44 1.70
CA VAL A 372 11.23 -2.50 0.88
C VAL A 372 11.54 -3.71 1.75
N ARG A 373 11.17 -4.90 1.25
CA ARG A 373 11.71 -6.19 1.69
C ARG A 373 12.65 -6.72 0.65
N ALA A 374 13.81 -7.21 1.07
CA ALA A 374 14.83 -7.72 0.17
C ALA A 374 15.07 -9.20 0.41
N VAL A 375 15.35 -9.93 -0.66
CA VAL A 375 15.81 -11.33 -0.62
C VAL A 375 17.02 -11.47 -1.55
N ALA A 376 18.02 -12.22 -1.10
CA ALA A 376 19.16 -12.56 -1.93
C ALA A 376 18.73 -13.56 -3.00
N LEU A 377 19.15 -13.32 -4.24
CA LEU A 377 19.02 -14.25 -5.34
C LEU A 377 20.34 -15.01 -5.43
N ASP A 378 20.40 -16.21 -4.87
CA ASP A 378 21.59 -17.04 -4.95
C ASP A 378 21.97 -17.31 -6.41
N PRO A 379 23.26 -17.54 -6.74
CA PRO A 379 23.65 -17.96 -8.08
C PRO A 379 22.85 -19.18 -8.54
N ARG A 380 22.56 -19.25 -9.84
CA ARG A 380 21.75 -20.33 -10.40
C ARG A 380 22.35 -21.71 -10.03
N PRO A 381 21.55 -22.65 -9.50
CA PRO A 381 22.05 -23.97 -9.13
C PRO A 381 22.63 -24.71 -10.34
N ALA A 382 23.81 -25.31 -10.16
CA ALA A 382 24.47 -26.07 -11.22
C ALA A 382 23.70 -27.35 -11.55
N ARG A 383 23.50 -27.62 -12.84
CA ARG A 383 22.95 -28.91 -13.30
C ARG A 383 24.06 -29.96 -13.23
N ILE A 384 23.91 -30.95 -12.35
CA ILE A 384 24.80 -32.10 -12.29
C ILE A 384 24.18 -33.24 -13.10
N GLY A 385 24.80 -33.58 -14.23
CA GLY A 385 24.52 -34.83 -14.93
C GLY A 385 25.41 -35.94 -14.37
N TYR A 386 24.83 -37.08 -14.03
CA TYR A 386 25.60 -38.27 -13.65
C TYR A 386 25.15 -39.46 -14.48
N THR A 387 26.11 -40.32 -14.82
CA THR A 387 25.86 -41.61 -15.47
C THR A 387 26.03 -42.70 -14.42
N VAL A 388 24.97 -43.46 -14.15
CA VAL A 388 25.07 -44.63 -13.26
C VAL A 388 25.55 -45.82 -14.09
N ALA A 389 26.84 -46.14 -13.99
CA ALA A 389 27.36 -47.40 -14.48
C ALA A 389 27.08 -48.49 -13.44
N ARG A 390 26.32 -49.53 -13.82
CA ARG A 390 26.22 -50.76 -13.02
C ARG A 390 27.44 -51.62 -13.33
N SER A 391 28.38 -51.68 -12.39
CA SER A 391 29.46 -52.67 -12.44
C SER A 391 28.91 -54.01 -11.95
N SER A 392 28.60 -54.94 -12.85
CA SER A 392 28.37 -56.33 -12.47
C SER A 392 29.70 -56.94 -12.00
N PRO A 393 29.80 -57.52 -10.79
CA PRO A 393 30.98 -58.27 -10.39
C PRO A 393 30.95 -59.62 -11.12
N GLY A 394 31.78 -59.76 -12.15
CA GLY A 394 31.96 -60.99 -12.90
C GLY A 394 31.06 -61.10 -14.14
N GLY A 395 31.53 -60.62 -15.28
CA GLY A 395 30.87 -60.82 -16.57
C GLY A 395 31.71 -60.25 -17.72
N VAL A 396 32.19 -61.15 -18.57
CA VAL A 396 32.93 -60.94 -19.83
C VAL A 396 32.35 -59.77 -20.65
N PRO A 397 33.17 -58.98 -21.39
CA PRO A 397 32.68 -57.87 -22.21
C PRO A 397 31.76 -58.39 -23.32
N ALA A 398 30.45 -58.29 -23.12
CA ALA A 398 29.48 -58.38 -24.20
C ALA A 398 29.43 -57.02 -24.90
N THR A 399 29.74 -57.03 -26.19
CA THR A 399 29.59 -55.91 -27.13
C THR A 399 28.22 -55.25 -26.95
N SER A 400 28.22 -54.00 -26.48
CA SER A 400 27.01 -53.26 -26.17
C SER A 400 26.29 -52.86 -27.47
N ARG A 401 25.13 -53.47 -27.71
CA ARG A 401 24.10 -52.87 -28.56
C ARG A 401 23.49 -51.72 -27.75
N SER A 402 23.75 -50.49 -28.19
CA SER A 402 23.13 -49.27 -27.66
C SER A 402 21.60 -49.43 -27.63
N ARG A 403 21.04 -49.58 -26.43
CA ARG A 403 19.63 -49.32 -26.16
C ARG A 403 19.58 -48.12 -25.23
N SER A 404 19.09 -47.01 -25.78
CA SER A 404 18.81 -45.75 -25.09
C SER A 404 18.01 -46.04 -23.82
N SER A 405 18.65 -45.93 -22.67
CA SER A 405 17.98 -46.02 -21.36
C SER A 405 17.47 -44.63 -20.97
N PRO A 406 16.29 -44.53 -20.34
CA PRO A 406 15.67 -43.25 -20.02
C PRO A 406 16.54 -42.46 -19.04
N THR A 407 16.86 -41.23 -19.42
CA THR A 407 17.53 -40.26 -18.55
C THR A 407 16.55 -39.82 -17.46
N TRP A 408 16.80 -40.23 -16.22
CA TRP A 408 16.09 -39.67 -15.08
C TRP A 408 16.89 -38.50 -14.51
N THR A 409 16.31 -37.31 -14.54
CA THR A 409 16.87 -36.11 -13.92
C THR A 409 16.43 -36.04 -12.47
N VAL A 410 17.36 -36.16 -11.53
CA VAL A 410 17.10 -35.85 -10.12
C VAL A 410 17.71 -34.48 -9.83
N GLN A 411 16.87 -33.49 -9.56
CA GLN A 411 17.30 -32.16 -9.14
C GLN A 411 17.42 -32.14 -7.62
N LEU A 412 18.64 -32.08 -7.09
CA LEU A 412 18.89 -31.91 -5.66
C LEU A 412 19.07 -30.41 -5.38
N SER A 413 18.08 -29.82 -4.71
CA SER A 413 18.23 -28.50 -4.08
C SER A 413 19.03 -28.66 -2.79
N THR A 414 20.12 -27.91 -2.65
CA THR A 414 20.97 -27.92 -1.44
C THR A 414 20.35 -27.18 -0.25
N SER A 415 19.14 -26.63 -0.38
CA SER A 415 18.52 -25.80 0.66
C SER A 415 17.82 -26.58 1.80
N SER A 416 17.74 -27.91 1.74
CA SER A 416 16.93 -28.70 2.70
C SER A 416 17.71 -29.58 3.70
N LEU A 417 19.02 -29.37 3.89
CA LEU A 417 19.81 -30.23 4.79
C LEU A 417 20.02 -29.74 6.24
N TRP A 418 19.39 -28.63 6.66
CA TRP A 418 19.47 -28.18 8.06
C TRP A 418 18.13 -27.70 8.62
N ARG A 419 17.10 -28.57 8.66
CA ARG A 419 15.97 -28.44 9.60
C ARG A 419 15.03 -29.64 9.56
N ARG A 420 15.45 -30.77 10.15
CA ARG A 420 14.53 -31.82 10.67
C ARG A 420 15.30 -32.72 11.64
N ALA A 421 15.66 -32.16 12.78
CA ALA A 421 16.11 -32.93 13.94
C ALA A 421 15.62 -32.27 15.23
N ALA A 422 14.30 -32.12 15.37
CA ALA A 422 13.65 -31.96 16.67
C ALA A 422 12.14 -32.16 16.48
N THR A 423 11.56 -33.05 17.30
CA THR A 423 10.13 -33.37 17.49
C THR A 423 9.55 -34.55 16.70
N GLY A 424 9.40 -35.69 17.40
CA GLY A 424 8.63 -36.88 17.00
C GLY A 424 9.01 -38.12 17.84
N PRO A 425 8.06 -38.97 18.28
CA PRO A 425 8.02 -39.48 19.66
C PRO A 425 8.79 -40.79 19.94
N ARG A 426 9.14 -40.95 21.22
CA ARG A 426 9.68 -42.17 21.85
C ARG A 426 8.81 -43.40 21.57
N ARG A 427 9.39 -44.45 21.01
CA ARG A 427 9.03 -45.84 21.32
C ARG A 427 10.28 -46.67 21.58
N ARG A 428 10.32 -47.25 22.78
CA ARG A 428 11.31 -48.26 23.23
C ARG A 428 11.13 -49.54 22.40
N LYS A 429 12.24 -50.16 22.01
CA LYS A 429 12.49 -51.59 22.25
C LYS A 429 13.99 -51.88 22.22
N THR A 430 14.36 -52.79 23.10
CA THR A 430 15.64 -53.25 23.63
C THR A 430 16.45 -54.12 22.67
N GLY A 431 17.78 -54.13 22.80
CA GLY A 431 18.65 -55.22 22.32
C GLY A 431 20.09 -54.81 21.98
N PRO A 432 21.15 -55.39 22.59
CA PRO A 432 22.51 -54.83 22.58
C PRO A 432 23.51 -55.59 21.70
N TRP A 433 24.51 -54.90 21.13
CA TRP A 433 25.95 -55.27 21.06
C TRP A 433 26.71 -54.34 20.10
N SER A 434 28.04 -54.48 20.10
CA SER A 434 29.03 -53.42 20.23
C SER A 434 29.95 -53.20 19.02
N ALA A 435 30.69 -52.09 19.10
CA ALA A 435 32.07 -51.86 18.60
C ALA A 435 32.28 -51.52 17.11
N ARG A 436 32.78 -50.30 16.82
CA ARG A 436 34.22 -49.95 16.71
C ARG A 436 34.38 -48.58 16.04
N SER A 437 35.16 -47.70 16.67
CA SER A 437 35.59 -46.41 16.12
C SER A 437 36.84 -46.59 15.22
N PRO A 438 36.96 -45.88 14.09
CA PRO A 438 38.25 -45.66 13.44
C PRO A 438 38.88 -44.35 13.90
N ARG A 439 40.15 -44.48 14.30
CA ARG A 439 41.08 -43.40 14.65
C ARG A 439 41.42 -42.55 13.42
N TRP A 440 41.42 -41.23 13.56
CA TRP A 440 42.08 -40.31 12.64
C TRP A 440 43.47 -39.96 13.18
N ARG A 441 44.51 -40.23 12.39
CA ARG A 441 45.89 -39.80 12.65
C ARG A 441 46.12 -38.46 11.95
N SER A 442 46.63 -37.48 12.69
CA SER A 442 47.32 -36.31 12.15
C SER A 442 48.75 -36.67 11.72
N PRO A 443 49.34 -35.97 10.74
CA PRO A 443 50.78 -35.80 10.67
C PRO A 443 51.17 -34.31 10.71
N LEU A 444 52.11 -34.00 11.60
CA LEU A 444 52.86 -32.74 11.63
C LEU A 444 54.35 -33.10 11.49
N ALA A 445 54.98 -32.53 10.45
CA ALA A 445 56.41 -32.21 10.30
C ALA A 445 57.44 -33.38 10.40
N SER A 446 58.60 -33.42 9.74
CA SER A 446 59.42 -32.40 9.07
C SER A 446 60.65 -33.06 8.41
N ARG A 447 61.35 -32.26 7.57
CA ARG A 447 62.79 -32.26 7.22
C ARG A 447 63.31 -33.21 6.12
N GLY A 448 63.67 -32.55 5.02
CA GLY A 448 64.91 -32.72 4.25
C GLY A 448 65.36 -31.34 3.80
#